data_AF-A0A1Y4CKY0-F1
#
_entry.id   AF-A0A1Y4CKY0-F1
#
_cell.length_a   1.000
_cell.length_b   1.000
_cell.length_c   1.000
_cell.angle_alpha   90.00
_cell.angle_beta   90.00
_cell.angle_gamma   90.00
#
_symmetry.space_group_name_H-M   'P 1'
#
loop_
_entity.id
_entity.type
_entity.pdbx_description
1 polymer ?
#
loop_
_entity_poly.entity_id
_entity_poly.type
_entity_poly.pdbx_seq_one_letter_code
_entity_poly.pdbx_strand_id
1 'polypeptide(L)'
;MSRGRSRRLLERRDRMVAVRFHYWTEQQRLRTDDAIRQLAENEFFLSESTILQILKKMSRTGVPVKIRRPRCPKITAEQLALFTRELSGKEDV
;
A
#
# COMPACT_ATOMS: atom_id res chain seq x y z
N MET A 1 -29.34 -1.01 18.44
CA MET A 1 -29.13 -0.07 17.32
C MET A 1 -27.63 0.21 17.18
N SER A 2 -26.99 -0.28 16.12
CA SER A 2 -25.54 -0.11 15.92
C SER A 2 -25.20 1.35 15.60
N ARG A 3 -24.53 2.02 16.54
CA ARG A 3 -24.19 3.44 16.54
C ARG A 3 -23.42 3.87 15.27
N GLY A 4 -23.91 4.93 14.61
CA GLY A 4 -23.09 5.98 14.01
C GLY A 4 -22.52 5.79 12.60
N ARG A 5 -22.45 4.57 12.03
CA ARG A 5 -21.87 4.37 10.69
C ARG A 5 -22.94 4.22 9.61
N SER A 6 -23.27 5.34 8.96
CA SER A 6 -24.13 5.33 7.77
C SER A 6 -23.46 4.58 6.62
N ARG A 7 -23.91 3.35 6.36
CA ARG A 7 -23.39 2.48 5.30
C ARG A 7 -23.30 3.17 3.94
N ARG A 8 -24.32 3.98 3.60
CA ARG A 8 -24.36 4.77 2.36
C ARG A 8 -23.19 5.76 2.25
N LEU A 9 -22.83 6.45 3.34
CA LEU A 9 -21.73 7.41 3.34
C LEU A 9 -20.38 6.71 3.19
N LEU A 10 -20.19 5.54 3.83
CA LEU A 10 -18.99 4.74 3.65
C LEU A 10 -18.85 4.26 2.21
N GLU A 11 -19.93 3.76 1.60
CA GLU A 11 -19.90 3.31 0.20
C GLU A 11 -19.62 4.46 -0.78
N ARG A 12 -20.08 5.68 -0.47
CA ARG A 12 -19.76 6.88 -1.27
C ARG A 12 -18.29 7.26 -1.15
N ARG A 13 -17.75 7.24 0.07
CA ARG A 13 -16.33 7.47 0.33
C ARG A 13 -15.46 6.41 -0.35
N ASP A 14 -15.79 5.13 -0.18
CA ASP A 14 -15.01 4.01 -0.72
C ASP A 14 -14.92 4.11 -2.26
N ARG A 15 -16.02 4.52 -2.93
CA ARG A 15 -16.02 4.83 -4.36
C ARG A 15 -15.11 6.01 -4.72
N MET A 16 -15.18 7.11 -3.96
CA MET A 16 -14.34 8.29 -4.20
C MET A 16 -12.85 7.99 -4.04
N VAL A 17 -12.48 7.22 -3.01
CA VAL A 17 -11.09 6.77 -2.78
C VAL A 17 -10.57 6.01 -4.01
N ALA A 18 -11.38 5.11 -4.59
CA ALA A 18 -10.98 4.35 -5.77
C ALA A 18 -10.78 5.25 -7.01
N VAL A 19 -11.66 6.23 -7.23
CA VAL A 19 -11.54 7.19 -8.33
C VAL A 19 -10.29 8.06 -8.18
N ARG A 20 -10.04 8.58 -6.97
CA ARG A 20 -8.86 9.42 -6.69
C ARG A 20 -7.57 8.63 -6.78
N PHE A 21 -7.55 7.39 -6.27
CA PHE A 21 -6.42 6.49 -6.44
C PHE A 21 -6.11 6.27 -7.92
N HIS A 22 -7.11 5.99 -8.75
CA HIS A 22 -6.93 5.84 -10.20
C HIS A 22 -6.35 7.11 -10.84
N TYR A 23 -6.82 8.29 -10.45
CA TYR A 23 -6.25 9.56 -10.94
C TYR A 23 -4.75 9.67 -10.63
N TRP A 24 -4.34 9.42 -9.37
CA TRP A 24 -2.94 9.51 -8.99
C TRP A 24 -2.05 8.48 -9.68
N THR A 25 -2.52 7.25 -9.84
CA THR A 25 -1.71 6.18 -10.43
C THR A 25 -1.67 6.23 -11.96
N GLU A 26 -2.75 6.65 -12.63
CA GLU A 26 -2.84 6.60 -14.10
C GLU A 26 -2.54 7.95 -14.76
N GLN A 27 -2.99 9.08 -14.18
CA GLN A 27 -2.73 10.42 -14.76
C GLN A 27 -1.39 10.97 -14.28
N GLN A 28 -1.16 10.98 -12.96
CA GLN A 28 0.05 11.55 -12.36
C GLN A 28 1.19 10.53 -12.23
N ARG A 29 0.92 9.25 -12.52
CA ARG A 29 1.89 8.14 -12.47
C ARG A 29 2.66 8.03 -11.15
N LEU A 30 2.04 8.43 -10.05
CA LEU A 30 2.62 8.22 -8.73
C LEU A 30 2.76 6.74 -8.43
N ARG A 31 3.83 6.40 -7.71
CA ARG A 31 4.01 5.07 -7.15
C ARG A 31 2.84 4.75 -6.24
N THR A 32 2.41 3.49 -6.22
CA THR A 32 1.29 3.00 -5.41
C THR A 32 1.39 3.44 -3.94
N ASP A 33 2.58 3.30 -3.35
CA ASP A 33 2.82 3.62 -1.94
C ASP A 33 2.64 5.13 -1.67
N ASP A 34 3.19 5.98 -2.55
CA ASP A 34 3.08 7.43 -2.45
C ASP A 34 1.65 7.91 -2.74
N ALA A 35 0.94 7.28 -3.67
CA ALA A 35 -0.47 7.55 -3.92
C ALA A 35 -1.33 7.20 -2.68
N ILE A 36 -1.02 6.11 -1.97
CA ILE A 36 -1.71 5.77 -0.72
C ILE A 36 -1.43 6.81 0.36
N ARG A 37 -0.18 7.24 0.53
CA ARG A 37 0.19 8.30 1.48
C ARG A 37 -0.51 9.61 1.16
N GLN A 38 -0.55 10.01 -0.11
CA GLN A 38 -1.25 11.21 -0.57
C GLN A 38 -2.75 11.17 -0.23
N LEU A 39 -3.40 10.03 -0.46
CA LEU A 39 -4.82 9.85 -0.13
C LEU A 39 -5.07 9.86 1.38
N ALA A 40 -4.14 9.28 2.15
CA ALA A 40 -4.22 9.19 3.60
C ALA A 40 -4.07 10.55 4.27
N GLU A 41 -3.04 11.33 3.90
CA GLU A 41 -2.66 12.57 4.59
C GLU A 41 -3.37 13.80 4.05
N ASN A 42 -3.56 13.90 2.73
CA ASN A 42 -3.98 15.15 2.08
C ASN A 42 -5.46 15.17 1.64
N GLU A 43 -6.10 14.02 1.45
CA GLU A 43 -7.47 13.97 0.91
C GLU A 43 -8.51 13.40 1.88
N PHE A 44 -8.27 12.20 2.42
CA PHE A 44 -9.29 11.46 3.16
C PHE A 44 -9.04 11.43 4.67
N PHE A 45 -7.83 11.80 5.13
CA PHE A 45 -7.46 11.82 6.55
C PHE A 45 -7.74 10.48 7.24
N LEU A 46 -7.35 9.39 6.57
CA LEU A 46 -7.50 8.01 7.03
C LEU A 46 -6.14 7.34 7.10
N SER A 47 -6.00 6.33 7.96
CA SER A 47 -4.77 5.54 7.96
C SER A 47 -4.55 4.86 6.59
N GLU A 48 -3.28 4.74 6.20
CA GLU A 48 -2.89 4.04 4.97
C GLU A 48 -3.45 2.60 4.93
N SER A 49 -3.47 1.92 6.08
CA SER A 49 -4.06 0.59 6.24
C SER A 49 -5.56 0.55 5.89
N THR A 50 -6.31 1.59 6.26
CA THR A 50 -7.73 1.71 5.94
C THR A 50 -7.93 1.96 4.45
N ILE A 51 -7.14 2.86 3.85
CA ILE A 51 -7.16 3.13 2.41
C ILE A 51 -6.87 1.83 1.63
N LEU A 52 -5.86 1.07 2.03
CA LEU A 52 -5.55 -0.24 1.44
C LEU A 52 -6.70 -1.24 1.55
N GLN A 53 -7.39 -1.31 2.69
CA GLN A 53 -8.56 -2.17 2.86
C GLN A 53 -9.71 -1.75 1.94
N ILE A 54 -9.97 -0.46 1.83
CA ILE A 54 -10.99 0.10 0.91
C ILE A 54 -10.65 -0.27 -0.52
N LEU A 55 -9.41 -0.03 -0.96
CA LEU A 55 -8.99 -0.34 -2.33
C LEU A 55 -9.06 -1.84 -2.64
N LYS A 56 -8.67 -2.71 -1.69
CA LYS A 56 -8.84 -4.17 -1.80
C LYS A 56 -10.30 -4.60 -1.87
N LYS A 57 -11.20 -3.89 -1.18
CA LYS A 57 -12.65 -4.13 -1.26
C LYS A 57 -13.18 -3.71 -2.63
N MET A 58 -12.77 -2.53 -3.12
CA MET A 58 -13.20 -1.98 -4.41
C MET A 58 -12.69 -2.79 -5.62
N SER A 59 -11.50 -3.40 -5.52
CA SER A 59 -10.99 -4.28 -6.57
C SER A 59 -11.81 -5.57 -6.71
N ARG A 60 -12.39 -6.09 -5.61
CA ARG A 60 -13.30 -7.25 -5.64
C ARG A 60 -14.65 -6.94 -6.27
N THR A 61 -15.11 -5.69 -6.17
CA THR A 61 -16.37 -5.22 -6.78
C THR A 61 -16.24 -4.88 -8.27
N GLY A 62 -15.08 -5.10 -8.89
CA GLY A 62 -14.87 -4.89 -10.32
C GLY A 62 -14.43 -3.48 -10.73
N VAL A 63 -14.08 -2.62 -9.77
CA VAL A 63 -13.46 -1.33 -10.11
C VAL A 63 -12.01 -1.56 -10.51
N PRO A 64 -11.52 -0.99 -11.62
CA PRO A 64 -10.16 -1.22 -12.12
C PRO A 64 -9.12 -0.51 -11.23
N VAL A 65 -8.80 -1.13 -10.10
CA VAL A 65 -7.75 -0.69 -9.17
C VAL A 65 -6.55 -1.62 -9.36
N LYS A 66 -5.52 -1.16 -10.07
CA LYS A 66 -4.30 -1.94 -10.33
C LYS A 66 -3.29 -1.80 -9.19
N ILE A 67 -3.54 -2.48 -8.07
CA ILE A 67 -2.52 -2.60 -7.02
C ILE A 67 -1.52 -3.68 -7.46
N ARG A 68 -0.33 -3.25 -7.90
CA ARG A 68 0.80 -4.18 -8.08
C ARG A 68 1.28 -4.64 -6.72
N ARG A 69 1.41 -5.95 -6.52
CA ARG A 69 2.06 -6.47 -5.32
C ARG A 69 3.55 -6.10 -5.37
N PRO A 70 4.13 -5.53 -4.31
CA PRO A 70 5.56 -5.25 -4.29
C PRO A 70 6.31 -6.56 -4.49
N ARG A 71 7.21 -6.60 -5.48
CA ARG A 71 8.14 -7.71 -5.67
C ARG A 71 9.28 -7.49 -4.69
N CYS A 72 9.10 -7.94 -3.46
CA CYS A 72 10.20 -7.97 -2.51
C CYS A 72 11.11 -9.14 -2.90
N PRO A 73 12.43 -8.93 -3.14
CA PRO A 73 13.35 -10.04 -3.27
C PRO A 73 13.33 -10.82 -1.96
N LYS A 74 13.08 -12.13 -2.02
CA LYS A 74 13.23 -13.01 -0.87
C LYS A 74 14.71 -13.35 -0.78
N ILE A 75 15.44 -12.67 0.10
CA ILE A 75 16.83 -13.03 0.36
C ILE A 75 16.86 -14.40 1.05
N THR A 76 17.57 -15.36 0.48
CA THR A 76 17.74 -16.68 1.10
C THR A 76 18.80 -16.61 2.19
N ALA A 77 18.78 -17.55 3.14
CA ALA A 77 19.78 -17.62 4.22
C ALA A 77 21.22 -17.73 3.65
N GLU A 78 21.39 -18.44 2.54
CA GLU A 78 22.66 -18.55 1.81
C GLU A 78 23.13 -17.21 1.24
N GLN A 79 22.21 -16.41 0.69
CA GLN A 79 22.51 -15.07 0.18
C GLN A 79 22.85 -14.09 1.32
N LEU A 80 22.23 -14.23 2.50
CA LEU A 80 22.56 -13.45 3.70
C LEU A 80 23.98 -13.76 4.20
N ALA A 81 24.39 -15.04 4.16
CA ALA A 81 25.71 -15.48 4.64
C ALA A 81 26.89 -14.85 3.86
N LEU A 82 26.66 -14.44 2.60
CA LEU A 82 27.65 -13.73 1.79
C LEU A 82 27.98 -12.35 2.37
N PHE A 83 27.04 -11.68 3.04
CA PHE A 83 27.24 -10.36 3.64
C PHE A 83 27.90 -10.40 5.02
N THR A 84 27.89 -11.55 5.71
CA THR A 84 28.49 -11.71 7.05
C THR A 84 30.01 -11.94 7.04
N ARG A 85 30.59 -12.32 5.89
CA ARG A 85 32.03 -12.66 5.78
C ARG A 85 32.96 -11.44 5.89
N GLU A 86 32.43 -10.22 5.72
CA GLU A 86 33.21 -8.99 5.82
C GLU A 86 33.45 -8.50 7.27
N LEU A 87 32.75 -9.06 8.28
CA LEU A 87 32.87 -8.63 9.67
C LEU A 87 33.88 -9.45 10.50
N SER A 88 34.44 -10.56 9.98
CA SER A 88 35.46 -11.35 10.69
C SER A 88 36.89 -11.05 10.22
N GLY A 89 37.13 -9.87 9.65
CA GLY A 89 38.48 -9.40 9.38
C GLY A 89 39.20 -9.09 10.70
N LYS A 90 40.20 -9.91 11.03
CA LYS A 90 41.08 -9.91 12.23
C LYS A 90 40.49 -10.79 13.35
N GLU A 91 41.22 -11.75 13.92
CA GLU A 91 42.63 -11.71 14.32
C GLU A 91 43.27 -13.09 14.14
N ASP A 92 44.23 -13.23 13.22
CA ASP A 92 45.26 -14.26 13.26
C ASP A 92 46.61 -13.53 13.16
N VAL A 93 47.13 -13.09 14.30
CA VAL A 93 48.54 -12.73 14.54
C VAL A 93 48.99 -13.40 15.82
#